data_AF-A0A520CL23-F1
#
_entry.id   AF-A0A520CL23-F1
#
_cell.length_a   1.000
_cell.length_b   1.000
_cell.length_c   1.000
_cell.angle_alpha   90.00
_cell.angle_beta   90.00
_cell.angle_gamma   90.00
#
_symmetry.space_group_name_H-M   'P 1'
#
loop_
_entity.id
_entity.type
_entity.pdbx_description
1 polymer ?
#
loop_
_entity_poly.entity_id
_entity_poly.type
_entity_poly.pdbx_seq_one_letter_code
_entity_poly.pdbx_strand_id
1 'polypeptide(L)'
;MAVKKKNKTFKYWVGRIHLWLGLISGLFVCFLGITGCILAFEKEIENFTQPYRKLETQNKPLLPPTTLKQIADKALPNKHAHSVTYQPGKTAQVVYYNFEPEYYYIVFVNQYTGQVINVKNMNEDFFRIVIMGHYYLWLPPEIGQP
;
A
#
# COMPACT_ATOMS: atom_id res chain seq x y z
N MET A 1 -1.98 -10.70 -65.46
CA MET A 1 -3.02 -11.15 -64.51
C MET A 1 -3.26 -10.03 -63.50
N ALA A 2 -4.45 -9.44 -63.45
CA ALA A 2 -4.76 -8.35 -62.53
C ALA A 2 -5.02 -8.90 -61.11
N VAL A 3 -4.21 -8.49 -60.13
CA VAL A 3 -4.38 -8.86 -58.72
C VAL A 3 -5.63 -8.17 -58.20
N LYS A 4 -6.71 -8.94 -57.98
CA LYS A 4 -7.99 -8.42 -57.48
C LYS A 4 -7.81 -8.00 -56.02
N LYS A 5 -7.80 -6.69 -55.75
CA LYS A 5 -7.70 -6.14 -54.39
C LYS A 5 -8.95 -6.54 -53.59
N LYS A 6 -8.79 -7.43 -52.60
CA LYS A 6 -9.89 -7.85 -51.73
C LYS A 6 -10.33 -6.65 -50.87
N ASN A 7 -11.53 -6.14 -51.12
CA ASN A 7 -12.11 -5.08 -50.29
C ASN A 7 -12.36 -5.63 -48.88
N LYS A 8 -11.86 -4.91 -47.86
CA LYS A 8 -12.03 -5.28 -46.45
C LYS A 8 -13.52 -5.17 -46.11
N THR A 9 -14.14 -6.28 -45.71
CA THR A 9 -15.56 -6.34 -45.33
C THR A 9 -15.78 -5.79 -43.92
N PHE A 10 -17.02 -5.48 -43.56
CA PHE A 10 -17.37 -5.03 -42.20
C PHE A 10 -16.87 -6.00 -41.10
N LYS A 11 -17.00 -7.32 -41.33
CA LYS A 11 -16.48 -8.37 -40.44
C LYS A 11 -14.96 -8.25 -40.20
N TYR A 12 -14.19 -7.87 -41.23
CA TYR A 12 -12.75 -7.67 -41.08
C TYR A 12 -12.43 -6.52 -40.11
N TRP A 13 -13.14 -5.40 -40.23
CA TRP A 13 -12.93 -4.23 -39.36
C TRP A 13 -13.35 -4.51 -37.92
N VAL A 14 -14.51 -5.15 -37.71
CA VAL A 14 -14.95 -5.56 -36.37
C VAL A 14 -13.91 -6.46 -35.70
N GLY A 15 -13.38 -7.46 -36.42
CA GLY A 15 -12.34 -8.35 -35.87
C GLY A 15 -11.05 -7.60 -35.52
N ARG A 16 -10.63 -6.63 -36.34
CA ARG A 16 -9.44 -5.80 -36.05
C ARG A 16 -9.66 -4.91 -34.84
N ILE A 17 -10.81 -4.24 -34.74
CA ILE A 17 -11.14 -3.37 -33.60
C ILE A 17 -11.22 -4.22 -32.33
N HIS A 18 -11.93 -5.35 -32.36
CA HIS A 18 -12.04 -6.24 -31.21
C HIS A 18 -10.67 -6.77 -30.75
N LEU A 19 -9.80 -7.17 -31.68
CA LEU A 19 -8.45 -7.62 -31.35
C LEU A 19 -7.66 -6.53 -30.59
N TRP A 20 -7.63 -5.31 -31.11
CA TRP A 20 -6.87 -4.23 -30.50
C TRP A 20 -7.48 -3.76 -29.18
N LEU A 21 -8.80 -3.59 -29.12
CA LEU A 21 -9.49 -3.23 -27.88
C LEU A 21 -9.32 -4.30 -26.81
N GLY A 22 -9.48 -5.58 -27.17
CA GLY A 22 -9.31 -6.71 -26.27
C GLY A 22 -7.88 -6.89 -25.78
N LEU A 23 -6.88 -6.63 -26.63
CA LEU A 23 -5.47 -6.73 -26.25
C LEU A 23 -5.08 -5.59 -25.30
N ILE A 24 -5.56 -4.37 -25.55
CA ILE A 24 -5.34 -3.23 -24.66
C ILE A 24 -6.07 -3.44 -23.33
N SER A 25 -7.36 -3.78 -23.35
CA SER A 25 -8.12 -3.99 -22.11
C SER A 25 -7.61 -5.19 -21.31
N GLY A 26 -7.24 -6.29 -21.99
CA GLY A 26 -6.66 -7.47 -21.36
C GLY A 26 -5.34 -7.16 -20.63
N LEU A 27 -4.52 -6.25 -21.16
CA LEU A 27 -3.30 -5.80 -20.49
C LEU A 27 -3.62 -5.10 -19.16
N PHE A 28 -4.60 -4.19 -19.15
CA PHE A 28 -5.04 -3.52 -17.92
C PHE A 28 -5.63 -4.52 -16.92
N VAL A 29 -6.49 -5.43 -17.37
CA VAL A 29 -7.07 -6.47 -16.51
C VAL A 29 -5.99 -7.37 -15.92
N CYS A 30 -4.96 -7.75 -16.70
CA CYS A 30 -3.82 -8.52 -16.21
C CYS A 30 -3.03 -7.75 -15.14
N PHE A 31 -2.72 -6.47 -15.40
CA PHE A 31 -2.04 -5.59 -14.44
C PHE A 31 -2.85 -5.44 -13.13
N LEU A 32 -4.15 -5.21 -13.23
CA LEU A 32 -5.05 -5.11 -12.07
C LEU A 32 -5.14 -6.45 -11.32
N GLY A 33 -5.15 -7.57 -12.04
CA GLY A 33 -5.11 -8.91 -11.43
C GLY A 33 -3.83 -9.12 -10.61
N ILE A 34 -2.66 -8.80 -11.17
CA ILE A 34 -1.37 -8.95 -10.48
C ILE A 34 -1.30 -8.04 -9.25
N THR A 35 -1.62 -6.76 -9.39
CA THR A 35 -1.60 -5.81 -8.28
C THR A 35 -2.63 -6.16 -7.21
N GLY A 36 -3.83 -6.61 -7.60
CA GLY A 36 -4.86 -7.10 -6.69
C GLY A 36 -4.42 -8.35 -5.91
N CYS A 37 -3.72 -9.29 -6.56
CA CYS A 37 -3.12 -10.43 -5.88
C CYS A 37 -2.07 -9.99 -4.85
N ILE A 38 -1.21 -9.02 -5.18
CA ILE A 38 -0.21 -8.50 -4.23
C ILE A 38 -0.90 -7.90 -3.00
N LEU A 39 -1.97 -7.11 -3.19
CA LEU A 39 -2.73 -6.50 -2.10
C LEU A 39 -3.47 -7.56 -1.25
N ALA A 40 -4.01 -8.62 -1.87
CA ALA A 40 -4.69 -9.70 -1.16
C ALA A 40 -3.78 -10.44 -0.16
N PHE A 41 -2.47 -10.43 -0.39
CA PHE A 41 -1.45 -11.04 0.47
C PHE A 41 -0.58 -10.00 1.20
N GLU A 42 -1.03 -8.75 1.32
CA GLU A 42 -0.26 -7.68 1.97
C GLU A 42 0.22 -8.11 3.36
N LYS A 43 -0.69 -8.63 4.20
CA LYS A 43 -0.37 -9.02 5.57
C LYS A 43 0.69 -10.11 5.64
N GLU A 44 0.62 -11.12 4.78
CA GLU A 44 1.58 -12.22 4.69
C GLU A 44 2.95 -11.71 4.24
N ILE A 45 2.98 -10.87 3.20
CA ILE A 45 4.20 -10.28 2.67
C ILE A 45 4.85 -9.37 3.71
N GLU A 46 4.08 -8.49 4.36
CA GLU A 46 4.59 -7.62 5.42
C GLU A 46 5.09 -8.43 6.62
N ASN A 47 4.40 -9.50 7.02
CA ASN A 47 4.86 -10.37 8.10
C ASN A 47 6.19 -11.07 7.79
N PHE A 48 6.48 -11.31 6.51
CA PHE A 48 7.73 -11.91 6.05
C PHE A 48 8.85 -10.87 5.86
N THR A 49 8.52 -9.71 5.30
CA THR A 49 9.50 -8.68 4.89
C THR A 49 9.78 -7.63 5.98
N GLN A 50 8.88 -7.45 6.95
CA GLN A 50 8.97 -6.43 8.00
C GLN A 50 9.10 -7.09 9.39
N PRO A 51 10.25 -7.73 9.70
CA PRO A 51 10.45 -8.46 10.97
C PRO A 51 10.35 -7.53 12.19
N TYR A 52 10.64 -6.24 12.03
CA TYR A 52 10.52 -5.21 13.06
C TYR A 52 9.10 -5.04 13.62
N ARG A 53 8.06 -5.65 13.03
CA ARG A 53 6.68 -5.62 13.54
C ARG A 53 6.41 -6.66 14.62
N LYS A 54 7.26 -7.68 14.69
CA LYS A 54 7.12 -8.81 15.60
C LYS A 54 8.03 -8.60 16.80
N LEU A 55 7.55 -9.00 17.97
CA LEU A 55 8.34 -9.07 19.19
C LEU A 55 8.13 -10.43 19.83
N GLU A 56 9.14 -10.91 20.53
CA GLU A 56 8.95 -12.04 21.43
C GLU A 56 8.02 -11.64 22.57
N THR A 57 7.06 -12.51 22.89
CA THR A 57 6.19 -12.32 24.05
C THR A 57 7.00 -12.47 25.32
N GLN A 58 7.14 -11.38 26.07
CA GLN A 58 7.80 -11.37 27.37
C GLN A 58 6.76 -11.34 28.49
N ASN A 59 7.04 -12.04 29.59
CA ASN A 59 6.24 -11.98 30.82
C ASN A 59 6.58 -10.70 31.61
N LYS A 60 6.40 -9.54 30.96
CA LYS A 60 6.63 -8.21 31.53
C LYS A 60 5.39 -7.35 31.26
N PRO A 61 5.07 -6.40 32.17
CA PRO A 61 3.97 -5.47 31.92
C PRO A 61 4.27 -4.66 30.64
N LEU A 62 3.23 -4.44 29.84
CA LEU A 62 3.30 -3.57 28.68
C LEU A 62 3.35 -2.10 29.13
N LEU A 63 4.13 -1.29 28.43
CA LEU A 63 4.12 0.16 28.65
C LEU A 63 2.74 0.74 28.32
N PRO A 64 2.24 1.70 29.10
CA PRO A 64 0.95 2.29 28.85
C PRO A 64 0.97 3.13 27.55
N PRO A 65 -0.16 3.27 26.85
CA PRO A 65 -0.24 4.01 25.59
C PRO A 65 0.29 5.44 25.67
N THR A 66 0.08 6.12 26.81
CA THR A 66 0.59 7.47 27.05
C THR A 66 2.11 7.54 27.01
N THR A 67 2.80 6.56 27.60
CA THR A 67 4.27 6.47 27.58
C THR A 67 4.77 6.16 26.16
N LEU A 68 4.11 5.22 25.47
CA LEU A 68 4.46 4.88 24.08
C LEU A 68 4.30 6.07 23.14
N LYS A 69 3.21 6.84 23.30
CA LYS A 69 2.99 8.09 22.58
C LYS A 69 4.11 9.09 22.85
N GLN A 70 4.46 9.33 24.12
CA GLN A 70 5.54 10.26 24.48
C GLN A 70 6.89 9.86 23.88
N ILE A 71 7.19 8.56 23.84
CA ILE A 71 8.41 8.03 23.21
C ILE A 71 8.37 8.28 21.69
N ALA A 72 7.26 7.96 21.04
CA ALA A 72 7.11 8.14 19.60
C ALA A 72 7.12 9.63 19.20
N ASP A 73 6.54 10.52 20.02
CA ASP A 73 6.54 11.97 19.78
C ASP A 73 7.96 12.56 19.80
N LYS A 74 8.88 11.96 20.57
CA LYS A 74 10.30 12.33 20.52
C LYS A 74 10.98 11.90 19.22
N ALA A 75 10.53 10.82 18.60
CA ALA A 75 11.06 10.33 17.32
C ALA A 75 10.48 11.11 16.13
N LEU A 76 9.25 11.62 16.24
CA LEU A 76 8.59 12.45 15.24
C LEU A 76 8.11 13.78 15.86
N PRO A 77 9.03 14.73 16.11
CA PRO A 77 8.66 16.05 16.63
C PRO A 77 7.76 16.78 15.64
N ASN A 78 6.89 17.66 16.16
CA ASN A 78 5.95 18.47 15.37
C ASN A 78 4.93 17.68 14.56
N LYS A 79 4.63 16.43 14.93
CA LYS A 79 3.53 15.64 14.36
C LYS A 79 2.58 15.18 15.44
N HIS A 80 1.30 15.08 15.10
CA HIS A 80 0.26 14.65 16.03
C HIS A 80 -0.03 13.15 15.90
N ALA A 81 0.23 12.42 16.98
CA ALA A 81 -0.16 11.01 17.08
C ALA A 81 -1.68 10.89 17.13
N HIS A 82 -2.24 10.06 16.25
CA HIS A 82 -3.67 9.80 16.11
C HIS A 82 -4.11 8.56 16.87
N SER A 83 -3.28 7.52 16.87
CA SER A 83 -3.61 6.27 17.55
C SER A 83 -2.35 5.56 18.03
N VAL A 84 -2.52 4.77 19.09
CA VAL A 84 -1.52 3.83 19.59
C VAL A 84 -2.17 2.45 19.57
N THR A 85 -1.63 1.56 18.74
CA THR A 85 -2.07 0.15 18.68
C THR A 85 -0.99 -0.73 19.26
N TYR A 86 -1.34 -1.58 20.21
CA TYR A 86 -0.41 -2.52 20.84
C TYR A 86 -1.09 -3.88 21.01
N GLN A 87 -0.35 -4.95 20.73
CA GLN A 87 -0.82 -6.33 20.79
C GLN A 87 0.31 -7.20 21.34
N PRO A 88 0.02 -8.19 22.19
CA PRO A 88 1.03 -9.17 22.61
C PRO A 88 1.75 -9.78 21.40
N GLY A 89 3.09 -9.89 21.48
CA GLY A 89 3.91 -10.46 20.40
C GLY A 89 4.17 -9.54 19.21
N LYS A 90 3.79 -8.26 19.27
CA LYS A 90 4.06 -7.26 18.24
C LYS A 90 4.65 -6.00 18.84
N THR A 91 5.32 -5.20 18.02
CA THR A 91 5.67 -3.82 18.40
C THR A 91 4.42 -2.97 18.51
N ALA A 92 4.42 -2.03 19.46
CA ALA A 92 3.43 -0.97 19.46
C ALA A 92 3.60 -0.08 18.23
N GLN A 93 2.49 0.32 17.63
CA GLN A 93 2.43 1.19 16.46
C GLN A 93 1.78 2.50 16.87
N VAL A 94 2.53 3.59 16.73
CA VAL A 94 2.00 4.94 16.92
C VAL A 94 1.83 5.57 15.55
N VAL A 95 0.58 5.87 15.19
CA VAL A 95 0.22 6.39 13.88
C VAL A 95 0.16 7.90 13.90
N TYR A 96 0.81 8.54 12.95
CA TYR A 96 0.81 9.97 12.73
C TYR A 96 0.25 10.25 11.35
N TYR A 97 -0.84 11.00 11.28
CA TYR A 97 -1.50 11.32 10.03
C TYR A 97 -1.88 12.79 10.02
N ASN A 98 -1.87 13.44 8.86
CA ASN A 98 -2.46 14.76 8.66
C ASN A 98 -2.64 15.02 7.16
N PHE A 99 -3.65 15.82 6.83
CA PHE A 99 -3.90 16.26 5.45
C PHE A 99 -3.11 17.53 5.11
N GLU A 100 -2.97 18.48 6.03
CA GLU A 100 -2.32 19.79 5.77
C GLU A 100 -1.44 20.24 6.95
N PRO A 101 -0.09 20.22 6.83
CA PRO A 101 0.68 19.61 5.75
C PRO A 101 0.50 18.09 5.71
N GLU A 102 0.51 17.51 4.51
CA GLU A 102 0.32 16.07 4.31
C GLU A 102 1.47 15.28 4.93
N TYR A 103 1.14 14.36 5.84
CA TYR A 103 2.08 13.36 6.31
C TYR A 103 1.36 12.10 6.77
N TYR A 104 2.00 10.95 6.57
CA TYR A 104 1.55 9.69 7.15
C TYR A 104 2.76 8.86 7.59
N TYR A 105 2.90 8.64 8.89
CA TYR A 105 3.99 7.89 9.48
C TYR A 105 3.50 6.87 10.50
N ILE A 106 4.24 5.78 10.66
CA ILE A 106 4.05 4.82 11.74
C ILE A 106 5.38 4.65 12.47
N VAL A 107 5.37 4.90 13.78
CA VAL A 107 6.51 4.62 14.67
C VAL A 107 6.30 3.27 15.33
N PHE A 108 7.24 2.37 15.15
CA PHE A 108 7.27 1.05 15.76
C PHE A 108 8.12 1.10 17.03
N VAL A 109 7.48 0.88 18.18
CA VAL A 109 8.12 0.95 19.49
C VAL A 109 8.07 -0.42 20.16
N ASN A 110 9.17 -0.80 20.81
CA ASN A 110 9.19 -1.95 21.68
C ASN A 110 8.26 -1.70 22.87
N GLN A 111 7.17 -2.47 22.96
CA GLN A 111 6.14 -2.28 23.97
C GLN A 111 6.57 -2.65 25.40
N TYR A 112 7.75 -3.25 25.59
CA TYR A 112 8.31 -3.60 26.89
C TYR A 112 9.43 -2.65 27.31
N THR A 113 10.30 -2.24 26.39
CA THR A 113 11.49 -1.44 26.70
C THR A 113 11.35 0.04 26.36
N GLY A 114 10.39 0.40 25.49
CA GLY A 114 10.26 1.76 24.99
C GLY A 114 11.28 2.14 23.92
N GLN A 115 12.06 1.18 23.41
CA GLN A 115 12.99 1.43 22.32
C GLN A 115 12.24 1.66 21.01
N VAL A 116 12.55 2.75 20.29
CA VAL A 116 12.06 2.95 18.92
C VAL A 116 12.81 2.00 18.01
N ILE A 117 12.08 1.09 17.36
CA ILE A 117 12.63 0.06 16.48
C ILE A 117 12.68 0.54 15.04
N ASN A 118 11.63 1.23 14.60
CA ASN A 118 11.56 1.75 13.24
C ASN A 118 10.62 2.97 13.14
N VAL A 119 10.86 3.84 12.16
CA VAL A 119 9.99 4.95 11.79
C VAL A 119 9.72 4.83 10.29
N LYS A 120 8.48 4.52 9.92
CA LYS A 120 8.10 4.24 8.54
C LYS A 120 7.29 5.40 7.98
N ASN A 121 7.73 5.97 6.86
CA ASN A 121 6.94 6.88 6.04
C ASN A 121 5.96 6.05 5.19
N MET A 122 4.67 6.21 5.43
CA MET A 122 3.63 5.45 4.73
C MET A 122 3.26 6.08 3.38
N ASN A 123 3.65 7.33 3.11
CA ASN A 123 3.44 7.95 1.80
C ASN A 123 4.34 7.32 0.72
N GLU A 124 5.49 6.80 1.12
CA GLU A 124 6.48 6.15 0.24
C GLU A 124 6.45 4.62 0.34
N ASP A 125 5.47 4.06 1.05
CA ASP A 125 5.40 2.63 1.27
C ASP A 125 5.11 1.86 -0.02
N PHE A 126 5.69 0.66 -0.14
CA PHE A 126 5.47 -0.22 -1.29
C PHE A 126 3.97 -0.48 -1.53
N PHE A 127 3.21 -0.82 -0.49
CA PHE A 127 1.77 -1.09 -0.65
C PHE A 127 0.98 0.18 -0.97
N ARG A 128 1.44 1.35 -0.51
CA ARG A 128 0.90 2.66 -0.96
C ARG A 128 1.10 2.85 -2.47
N ILE A 129 2.26 2.52 -3.01
CA ILE A 129 2.51 2.62 -4.46
C ILE A 129 1.63 1.62 -5.23
N VAL A 130 1.53 0.38 -4.74
CA VAL A 130 0.73 -0.67 -5.38
C VAL A 130 -0.76 -0.32 -5.37
N ILE A 131 -1.31 0.17 -4.26
CA ILE A 131 -2.73 0.54 -4.19
C ILE A 131 -3.03 1.77 -5.05
N MET A 132 -2.11 2.74 -5.13
CA MET A 132 -2.25 3.86 -6.07
C MET A 132 -2.25 3.38 -7.53
N GLY A 133 -1.44 2.38 -7.87
CA GLY A 133 -1.46 1.78 -9.20
C GLY A 133 -2.73 0.97 -9.47
N HIS A 134 -3.20 0.20 -8.49
CA HIS A 134 -4.36 -0.68 -8.63
C HIS A 134 -5.69 0.10 -8.70
N TYR A 135 -5.91 1.01 -7.76
CA TYR A 135 -7.17 1.76 -7.68
C TYR A 135 -7.18 2.98 -8.60
N TYR A 136 -6.06 3.68 -8.72
CA TYR A 136 -6.02 4.99 -9.39
C TYR A 136 -5.25 4.97 -10.72
N LEU A 137 -4.61 3.85 -11.09
CA LEU A 137 -3.64 3.81 -12.20
C LEU A 137 -2.56 4.89 -12.08
N TRP A 138 -2.20 5.25 -10.84
CA TRP A 138 -1.32 6.38 -10.48
C TRP A 138 -1.76 7.75 -10.99
N LEU A 139 -3.01 7.88 -11.40
CA LEU A 139 -3.60 9.17 -11.75
C LEU A 139 -4.05 9.92 -10.49
N PRO A 140 -4.22 11.26 -10.58
CA PRO A 140 -4.82 12.05 -9.52
C PRO A 140 -6.21 11.51 -9.13
N PRO A 141 -6.61 11.61 -7.84
CA PRO A 141 -7.89 11.09 -7.35
C PRO A 141 -9.11 11.56 -8.17
N GLU A 142 -9.07 12.77 -8.72
CA GLU A 142 -10.18 13.37 -9.48
C GLU A 142 -10.54 12.59 -10.75
N ILE A 143 -9.58 11.83 -11.31
CA ILE A 143 -9.78 11.07 -12.55
C ILE A 143 -9.48 9.58 -12.41
N GLY A 144 -8.63 9.21 -11.44
CA GLY A 144 -8.20 7.83 -11.23
C GLY A 144 -9.14 7.03 -10.36
N GLN A 145 -9.94 7.68 -9.52
CA GLN A 145 -10.82 6.98 -8.59
C GLN A 145 -12.04 6.39 -9.34
N PRO A 146 -12.29 5.07 -9.25
CA PRO A 146 -13.47 4.43 -9.84
C PRO A 146 -14.78 4.81 -9.14
#